data_AF-A0A328FAU4-F1
#
_entry.id   AF-A0A328FAU4-F1
#
_cell.length_a   1.000
_cell.length_b   1.000
_cell.length_c   1.000
_cell.angle_alpha   90.00
_cell.angle_beta   90.00
_cell.angle_gamma   90.00
#
_symmetry.space_group_name_H-M   'P 1'
#
loop_
_entity.id
_entity.type
_entity.pdbx_description
1 polymer ?
#
loop_
_entity_poly.entity_id
_entity_poly.type
_entity_poly.pdbx_seq_one_letter_code
_entity_poly.pdbx_strand_id
1 'polypeptide(L)'
;MNNLVSKGIPVCAEFPDRGNRTLKMITAKFGENNFLNQQIPRLYNRFLLTFARDDTCMEYFLCDRHTGKQISKTLIVSHEVFSGSLYVSKFYPELYRQINCKYLSAACFYLMVHHASSAFQLLDQCRINLETDQAVFLQFYARLQDFNFYIKYARPVDKVYLTGNYQKKSLYTDFDEIIQAY
;
A
#
# COMPACT_ATOMS: atom_id res chain seq x y z
N MET A 1 26.37 1.16 -36.84
CA MET A 1 25.88 -0.17 -36.45
C MET A 1 25.89 -0.24 -34.94
N ASN A 2 24.70 -0.43 -34.36
CA ASN A 2 24.39 -0.27 -32.95
C ASN A 2 24.78 -1.52 -32.16
N ASN A 3 25.49 -1.38 -31.04
CA ASN A 3 25.54 -2.40 -30.00
C ASN A 3 24.86 -1.85 -28.74
N LEU A 4 23.55 -2.08 -28.65
CA LEU A 4 22.78 -1.89 -27.42
C LEU A 4 22.95 -3.13 -26.55
N VAL A 5 23.85 -3.02 -25.57
CA VAL A 5 23.93 -3.97 -24.46
C VAL A 5 22.65 -3.87 -23.65
N SER A 6 21.83 -4.92 -23.69
CA SER A 6 20.67 -5.09 -22.83
C SER A 6 21.11 -5.16 -21.36
N LYS A 7 20.96 -4.05 -20.63
CA LYS A 7 21.06 -4.09 -19.16
C LYS A 7 19.85 -4.86 -18.63
N GLY A 8 20.12 -6.07 -18.14
CA GLY A 8 19.14 -6.92 -17.48
C GLY A 8 18.47 -6.17 -16.32
N ILE A 9 17.15 -6.33 -16.24
CA ILE A 9 16.33 -5.81 -15.14
C ILE A 9 16.78 -6.54 -13.86
N PRO A 10 17.18 -5.86 -12.78
CA PRO A 10 17.53 -6.53 -11.54
C PRO A 10 16.26 -7.15 -10.93
N VAL A 11 16.24 -8.48 -10.90
CA VAL A 11 15.22 -9.28 -10.21
C VAL A 11 15.32 -8.94 -8.71
N CYS A 12 14.22 -8.46 -8.14
CA CYS A 12 14.14 -8.16 -6.71
C CYS A 12 14.29 -9.45 -5.90
N ALA A 13 15.19 -9.43 -4.91
CA ALA A 13 15.39 -10.52 -3.96
C ALA A 13 14.06 -10.94 -3.31
N GLU A 14 13.86 -12.24 -3.21
CA GLU A 14 12.67 -12.88 -2.66
C GLU A 14 12.46 -12.47 -1.19
N PHE A 15 11.20 -12.41 -0.77
CA PHE A 15 10.89 -12.43 0.65
C PHE A 15 11.38 -13.77 1.23
N PRO A 16 11.80 -13.84 2.50
CA PRO A 16 12.22 -15.10 3.08
C PRO A 16 11.10 -16.14 2.96
N ASP A 17 11.32 -17.12 2.08
CA ASP A 17 10.42 -18.24 1.83
C ASP A 17 10.54 -19.21 3.01
N ARG A 18 9.46 -19.37 3.79
CA ARG A 18 9.34 -20.48 4.75
C ARG A 18 8.57 -21.59 4.05
N GLY A 19 9.32 -22.47 3.39
CA GLY A 19 8.80 -23.66 2.74
C GLY A 19 7.95 -24.53 3.67
N ASN A 20 6.81 -24.97 3.13
CA ASN A 20 5.94 -26.08 3.51
C ASN A 20 6.33 -26.89 4.77
N ARG A 21 5.68 -26.58 5.91
CA ARG A 21 5.25 -27.58 6.90
C ARG A 21 3.97 -27.10 7.58
N THR A 22 2.90 -27.89 7.41
CA THR A 22 1.78 -28.11 8.35
C THR A 22 1.20 -26.87 9.04
N LEU A 23 -0.07 -26.58 8.79
CA LEU A 23 -0.92 -25.67 9.58
C LEU A 23 -0.85 -26.03 11.08
N LYS A 24 0.16 -25.54 11.77
CA LYS A 24 0.10 -25.24 13.18
C LYS A 24 -0.19 -23.75 13.24
N MET A 25 -1.23 -23.38 13.98
CA MET A 25 -1.35 -22.05 14.54
C MET A 25 -0.05 -21.76 15.28
N ILE A 26 0.91 -21.16 14.58
CA ILE A 26 1.96 -20.40 15.21
C ILE A 26 1.24 -19.11 15.56
N THR A 27 0.73 -19.08 16.77
CA THR A 27 0.47 -17.84 17.49
C THR A 27 1.80 -17.09 17.46
N ALA A 28 1.99 -16.27 16.41
CA ALA A 28 3.13 -15.39 16.32
C ALA A 28 2.98 -14.47 17.52
N LYS A 29 3.88 -14.62 18.48
CA LYS A 29 4.02 -13.71 19.61
C LYS A 29 3.95 -12.29 19.04
N PHE A 30 3.05 -11.47 19.59
CA PHE A 30 3.08 -10.02 19.48
C PHE A 30 4.49 -9.57 19.87
N GLY A 31 5.34 -9.42 18.87
CA GLY A 31 6.73 -9.04 18.97
C GLY A 31 6.97 -7.99 17.90
N GLU A 32 7.14 -6.77 18.37
CA GLU A 32 7.34 -5.49 17.68
C GLU A 32 8.39 -5.54 16.55
N ASN A 33 8.07 -6.17 15.43
CA ASN A 33 8.67 -5.80 14.16
C ASN A 33 7.89 -4.62 13.62
N ASN A 34 8.25 -3.41 14.02
CA ASN A 34 7.58 -2.21 13.55
C ASN A 34 8.05 -1.87 12.13
N PHE A 35 7.73 -2.77 11.20
CA PHE A 35 8.05 -2.71 9.79
C PHE A 35 7.68 -1.34 9.20
N LEU A 36 6.47 -0.86 9.50
CA LEU A 36 6.00 0.45 9.06
C LEU A 36 6.84 1.60 9.65
N ASN A 37 7.22 1.56 10.94
CA ASN A 37 8.12 2.57 11.51
C ASN A 37 9.51 2.58 10.87
N GLN A 38 9.94 1.50 10.23
CA GLN A 38 11.19 1.49 9.48
C GLN A 38 11.01 1.98 8.04
N GLN A 39 9.93 1.57 7.38
CA GLN A 39 9.74 1.87 5.95
C GLN A 39 9.12 3.23 5.68
N ILE A 40 8.27 3.76 6.57
CA ILE A 40 7.66 5.07 6.40
C ILE A 40 8.73 6.18 6.38
N PRO A 41 9.69 6.24 7.33
CA PRO A 41 10.79 7.21 7.24
C PRO A 41 11.65 7.03 5.98
N ARG A 42 11.88 5.79 5.54
CA ARG A 42 12.64 5.53 4.30
C ARG A 42 11.90 6.02 3.05
N LEU A 43 10.59 5.81 3.00
CA LEU A 43 9.74 6.35 1.95
C LEU A 43 9.78 7.88 2.00
N TYR A 44 9.56 8.46 3.18
CA TYR A 44 9.49 9.91 3.38
C TYR A 44 10.80 10.62 3.06
N ASN A 45 11.95 10.07 3.43
CA ASN A 45 13.24 10.70 3.16
C ASN A 45 13.52 10.87 1.67
N ARG A 46 12.89 10.06 0.83
CA ARG A 46 13.14 10.05 -0.62
C ARG A 46 11.98 10.57 -1.44
N PHE A 47 10.76 10.35 -0.97
CA PHE A 47 9.55 10.67 -1.69
C PHE A 47 8.65 11.58 -0.86
N LEU A 48 7.97 12.47 -1.57
CA LEU A 48 6.91 13.30 -1.04
C LEU A 48 5.58 12.72 -1.53
N LEU A 49 4.66 12.48 -0.62
CA LEU A 49 3.30 12.08 -0.93
C LEU A 49 2.40 13.31 -0.81
N THR A 50 1.86 13.76 -1.93
CA THR A 50 0.87 14.85 -1.98
C THR A 50 -0.51 14.30 -2.32
N PHE A 51 -1.55 15.12 -2.14
CA PHE A 51 -2.90 14.74 -2.53
C PHE A 51 -3.73 15.93 -3.02
N ALA A 52 -4.71 15.62 -3.86
CA ALA A 52 -5.85 16.46 -4.18
C ALA A 52 -7.12 15.73 -3.75
N ARG A 53 -8.12 16.49 -3.27
CA ARG A 53 -9.41 15.96 -2.86
C ARG A 53 -10.52 16.58 -3.69
N ASP A 54 -11.41 15.73 -4.18
CA ASP A 54 -12.67 16.12 -4.81
C ASP A 54 -13.82 15.37 -4.11
N ASP A 55 -14.54 16.09 -3.24
CA ASP A 55 -15.64 15.57 -2.42
C ASP A 55 -15.29 14.26 -1.65
N THR A 56 -15.74 13.13 -2.18
CA THR A 56 -15.58 11.77 -1.65
C THR A 56 -14.41 11.02 -2.27
N CYS A 57 -13.63 11.66 -3.13
CA CYS A 57 -12.48 11.09 -3.81
C CYS A 57 -11.18 11.81 -3.40
N MET A 58 -10.11 11.03 -3.21
CA MET A 58 -8.76 11.51 -2.99
C MET A 58 -7.83 10.91 -4.03
N GLU A 59 -7.14 11.77 -4.76
CA GLU A 59 -6.05 11.40 -5.64
C GLU A 59 -4.73 11.77 -4.97
N TYR A 60 -3.81 10.80 -4.91
CA TYR A 60 -2.49 10.97 -4.33
C TYR A 60 -1.43 10.96 -5.42
N PHE A 61 -0.34 11.69 -5.17
CA PHE A 61 0.80 11.78 -6.05
C PHE A 61 2.08 11.55 -5.27
N LEU A 62 2.90 10.61 -5.74
CA LEU A 62 4.21 10.34 -5.19
C LEU A 62 5.26 11.03 -6.05
N CYS A 63 5.99 11.96 -5.46
CA CYS A 63 7.05 12.74 -6.10
C CYS A 63 8.41 12.38 -5.52
N ASP A 64 9.43 12.31 -6.35
CA ASP A 64 10.81 12.22 -5.88
C ASP A 64 11.23 13.57 -5.27
N ARG A 65 11.70 13.57 -4.02
CA ARG A 65 11.99 14.81 -3.28
C ARG A 65 13.15 15.60 -3.84
N HIS A 66 14.14 14.92 -4.42
CA HIS A 66 15.35 15.57 -4.91
C HIS A 66 15.11 16.24 -6.27
N THR A 67 14.27 15.63 -7.09
CA THR A 67 14.00 16.10 -8.46
C THR A 67 12.68 16.84 -8.59
N GLY A 68 11.78 16.74 -7.61
CA GLY A 68 10.41 17.24 -7.66
C GLY A 68 9.51 16.49 -8.65
N LYS A 69 10.03 15.47 -9.34
CA LYS A 69 9.32 14.78 -10.41
C LYS A 69 8.30 13.80 -9.83
N GLN A 70 7.06 13.89 -10.30
CA GLN A 70 6.05 12.86 -10.03
C GLN A 70 6.48 11.51 -10.64
N ILE A 71 6.47 10.47 -9.82
CA ILE A 71 6.80 9.10 -10.23
C ILE A 71 5.56 8.20 -10.32
N SER A 72 4.56 8.41 -9.46
CA SER A 72 3.32 7.63 -9.52
C SER A 72 2.52 7.97 -10.76
N LYS A 73 1.81 6.99 -11.32
CA LYS A 73 0.81 7.25 -12.37
C LYS A 73 -0.49 7.75 -11.76
N THR A 74 -1.11 6.92 -10.92
CA THR A 74 -2.40 7.22 -10.31
C THR A 74 -2.56 6.42 -9.02
N LEU A 75 -2.93 7.12 -7.95
CA LEU A 75 -3.19 6.56 -6.63
C LEU A 75 -4.54 7.14 -6.15
N ILE A 76 -5.62 6.37 -6.22
CA ILE A 76 -6.97 6.88 -5.96
C ILE A 76 -7.64 6.08 -4.86
N VAL A 77 -8.17 6.80 -3.88
CA VAL A 77 -9.00 6.28 -2.80
C VAL A 77 -10.30 7.06 -2.78
N SER A 78 -11.43 6.35 -2.70
CA SER A 78 -12.75 6.95 -2.61
C SER A 78 -13.46 6.50 -1.34
N HIS A 79 -14.28 7.37 -0.78
CA HIS A 79 -15.17 7.05 0.33
C HIS A 79 -16.50 6.50 -0.22
N GLU A 80 -16.78 5.23 0.05
CA GLU A 80 -18.10 4.65 -0.17
C GLU A 80 -19.05 5.08 0.95
N VAL A 81 -19.71 6.23 0.78
CA VAL A 81 -20.55 6.87 1.82
C VAL A 81 -21.61 5.93 2.41
N PHE A 82 -22.27 5.12 1.58
CA PHE A 82 -23.33 4.22 2.04
C PHE A 82 -22.83 3.06 2.91
N SER A 83 -21.58 2.64 2.69
CA SER A 83 -21.00 1.48 3.38
C SER A 83 -20.00 1.88 4.48
N GLY A 84 -19.72 3.17 4.64
CA GLY A 84 -18.74 3.70 5.60
C GLY A 84 -17.35 3.11 5.37
N SER A 85 -16.97 2.87 4.13
CA SER A 85 -15.73 2.17 3.78
C SER A 85 -14.90 2.91 2.73
N LEU A 86 -13.62 2.58 2.65
CA LEU A 86 -12.74 3.08 1.60
C LEU A 86 -12.71 2.10 0.43
N TYR A 87 -12.70 2.63 -0.78
CA TYR A 87 -12.44 1.89 -1.99
C TYR A 87 -11.15 2.39 -2.65
N VAL A 88 -10.15 1.51 -2.78
CA VAL A 88 -8.89 1.84 -3.46
C VAL A 88 -9.04 1.52 -4.95
N SER A 89 -9.41 2.53 -5.73
CA SER A 89 -9.67 2.39 -7.17
C SER A 89 -8.40 2.11 -7.97
N LYS A 90 -7.28 2.75 -7.60
CA LYS A 90 -5.99 2.61 -8.30
C LYS A 90 -4.85 2.71 -7.30
N PHE A 91 -3.88 1.80 -7.40
CA PHE A 91 -2.66 1.82 -6.59
C PHE A 91 -1.43 1.46 -7.44
N TYR A 92 -0.95 2.43 -8.21
CA TYR A 92 0.23 2.30 -9.06
C TYR A 92 1.34 3.27 -8.64
N PRO A 93 2.07 2.99 -7.53
CA PRO A 93 3.08 3.90 -7.00
C PRO A 93 4.37 3.94 -7.84
N GLU A 94 4.52 3.07 -8.85
CA GLU A 94 5.69 2.98 -9.75
C GLU A 94 7.05 2.81 -9.03
N LEU A 95 7.01 2.29 -7.79
CA LEU A 95 8.20 2.07 -6.96
C LEU A 95 9.02 0.84 -7.37
N TYR A 96 8.57 0.02 -8.34
CA TYR A 96 9.26 -1.22 -8.77
C TYR A 96 10.69 -1.00 -9.25
N ARG A 97 11.05 0.22 -9.65
CA ARG A 97 12.43 0.58 -10.06
C ARG A 97 13.38 0.76 -8.89
N GLN A 98 12.88 0.73 -7.66
CA GLN A 98 13.64 0.97 -6.44
C GLN A 98 14.02 -0.34 -5.73
N ILE A 99 15.19 -0.33 -5.10
CA ILE A 99 15.54 -1.36 -4.11
C ILE A 99 14.48 -1.31 -3.01
N ASN A 100 14.06 -2.48 -2.51
CA ASN A 100 13.00 -2.59 -1.49
C ASN A 100 11.61 -2.09 -1.95
N CYS A 101 11.34 -2.08 -3.27
CA CYS A 101 10.10 -1.58 -3.86
C CYS A 101 8.83 -2.07 -3.17
N LYS A 102 8.74 -3.36 -2.86
CA LYS A 102 7.56 -3.97 -2.22
C LYS A 102 7.31 -3.38 -0.82
N TYR A 103 8.38 -3.12 -0.08
CA TYR A 103 8.31 -2.55 1.26
C TYR A 103 7.92 -1.07 1.25
N LEU A 104 8.45 -0.31 0.29
CA LEU A 104 8.08 1.08 0.08
C LEU A 104 6.63 1.22 -0.43
N SER A 105 6.19 0.31 -1.31
CA SER A 105 4.78 0.23 -1.73
C SER A 105 3.86 -0.06 -0.56
N ALA A 106 4.23 -0.98 0.35
CA ALA A 106 3.44 -1.23 1.56
C ALA A 106 3.33 0.00 2.46
N ALA A 107 4.44 0.72 2.67
CA ALA A 107 4.44 1.99 3.43
C ALA A 107 3.58 3.07 2.76
N CYS A 108 3.67 3.21 1.44
CA CYS A 108 2.86 4.16 0.67
C CYS A 108 1.36 3.83 0.75
N PHE A 109 1.00 2.55 0.61
CA PHE A 109 -0.38 2.08 0.79
C PHE A 109 -0.89 2.42 2.19
N TYR A 110 -0.08 2.17 3.22
CA TYR A 110 -0.43 2.48 4.59
C TYR A 110 -0.72 3.96 4.81
N LEU A 111 0.17 4.84 4.35
CA LEU A 111 -0.01 6.29 4.48
C LEU A 111 -1.29 6.77 3.77
N MET A 112 -1.55 6.27 2.56
CA MET A 112 -2.77 6.63 1.82
C MET A 112 -4.04 6.24 2.56
N VAL A 113 -4.14 4.99 3.05
CA VAL A 113 -5.31 4.55 3.81
C VAL A 113 -5.43 5.35 5.10
N HIS A 114 -4.34 5.48 5.86
CA HIS A 114 -4.34 6.20 7.12
C HIS A 114 -4.91 7.60 6.94
N HIS A 115 -4.35 8.38 6.01
CA HIS A 115 -4.80 9.73 5.72
C HIS A 115 -6.24 9.78 5.22
N ALA A 116 -6.63 8.92 4.27
CA ALA A 116 -8.03 8.88 3.80
C ALA A 116 -9.01 8.55 4.93
N SER A 117 -8.68 7.59 5.79
CA SER A 117 -9.52 7.20 6.92
C SER A 117 -9.68 8.35 7.93
N SER A 118 -8.60 9.10 8.21
CA SER A 118 -8.63 10.29 9.05
C SER A 118 -9.48 11.40 8.40
N ALA A 119 -9.22 11.72 7.13
CA ALA A 119 -9.83 12.84 6.43
C ALA A 119 -11.32 12.63 6.09
N PHE A 120 -11.77 11.38 6.00
CA PHE A 120 -13.19 11.01 5.88
C PHE A 120 -13.84 10.64 7.23
N GLN A 121 -13.12 10.80 8.35
CA GLN A 121 -13.63 10.53 9.71
C GLN A 121 -14.13 9.08 9.90
N LEU A 122 -13.44 8.11 9.29
CA LEU A 122 -13.75 6.67 9.37
C LEU A 122 -12.95 5.95 10.46
N LEU A 123 -12.45 6.69 11.46
CA LEU A 123 -11.50 6.16 12.43
C LEU A 123 -12.14 5.15 13.40
N ASP A 124 -11.29 4.29 13.97
CA ASP A 124 -11.55 3.14 14.87
C ASP A 124 -11.76 1.78 14.19
N GLN A 125 -12.58 1.65 13.13
CA GLN A 125 -12.67 0.43 12.30
C GLN A 125 -13.11 0.77 10.87
N CYS A 126 -12.15 1.06 9.99
CA CYS A 126 -12.46 1.37 8.60
C CYS A 126 -12.32 0.11 7.74
N ARG A 127 -13.38 -0.26 7.00
CA ARG A 127 -13.25 -1.32 5.99
C ARG A 127 -12.58 -0.75 4.75
N ILE A 128 -11.68 -1.53 4.14
CA ILE A 128 -11.06 -1.20 2.85
C ILE A 128 -11.44 -2.25 1.84
N ASN A 129 -11.82 -1.80 0.66
CA ASN A 129 -12.18 -2.61 -0.47
C ASN A 129 -11.31 -2.26 -1.68
N LEU A 130 -10.95 -3.25 -2.49
CA LEU A 130 -10.29 -3.03 -3.79
C LEU A 130 -10.39 -4.24 -4.71
N GLU A 131 -10.23 -4.03 -6.01
CA GLU A 131 -10.12 -5.10 -7.00
C GLU A 131 -8.66 -5.20 -7.49
N THR A 132 -8.14 -6.43 -7.60
CA THR A 132 -6.78 -6.68 -8.07
C THR A 132 -6.66 -8.07 -8.69
N ASP A 133 -5.53 -8.38 -9.30
CA ASP A 133 -5.27 -9.73 -9.82
C ASP A 133 -4.96 -10.70 -8.68
N GLN A 134 -5.37 -11.96 -8.81
CA GLN A 134 -5.15 -12.98 -7.79
C GLN A 134 -3.66 -13.14 -7.43
N ALA A 135 -2.77 -13.02 -8.42
CA ALA A 135 -1.32 -13.07 -8.19
C ALA A 135 -0.84 -11.89 -7.32
N VAL A 136 -1.36 -10.68 -7.56
CA VAL A 136 -1.02 -9.48 -6.78
C VAL A 136 -1.53 -9.61 -5.35
N PHE A 137 -2.73 -10.16 -5.15
CA PHE A 137 -3.23 -10.48 -3.81
C PHE A 137 -2.25 -11.37 -3.03
N LEU A 138 -1.88 -12.52 -3.60
CA LEU A 138 -1.00 -13.50 -2.94
C LEU A 138 0.41 -12.95 -2.65
N GLN A 139 0.93 -12.12 -3.55
CA GLN A 139 2.30 -11.60 -3.46
C GLN A 139 2.42 -10.32 -2.62
N PHE A 140 1.35 -9.54 -2.49
CA PHE A 140 1.38 -8.23 -1.83
C PHE A 140 0.31 -8.11 -0.74
N TYR A 141 -0.97 -8.04 -1.10
CA TYR A 141 -2.03 -7.68 -0.15
C TYR A 141 -2.23 -8.70 0.98
N ALA A 142 -2.10 -10.01 0.70
CA ALA A 142 -2.19 -11.06 1.71
C ALA A 142 -1.09 -10.97 2.78
N ARG A 143 -0.01 -10.23 2.51
CA ARG A 143 1.13 -10.05 3.41
C ARG A 143 1.01 -8.80 4.28
N LEU A 144 0.04 -7.93 3.99
CA LEU A 144 -0.20 -6.71 4.76
C LEU A 144 -1.07 -7.03 6.00
N GLN A 145 -0.45 -7.58 7.03
CA GLN A 145 -1.13 -8.08 8.23
C GLN A 145 -1.92 -7.00 8.99
N ASP A 146 -1.53 -5.72 8.87
CA ASP A 146 -2.25 -4.60 9.48
C ASP A 146 -3.66 -4.41 8.91
N PHE A 147 -3.92 -4.95 7.72
CA PHE A 147 -5.21 -4.83 7.03
C PHE A 147 -6.03 -6.12 7.00
N ASN A 148 -5.41 -7.28 7.25
CA ASN A 148 -6.05 -8.59 7.22
C ASN A 148 -6.91 -8.82 5.96
N PHE A 149 -6.38 -8.50 4.78
CA PHE A 149 -7.11 -8.66 3.52
C PHE A 149 -7.47 -10.12 3.24
N TYR A 150 -8.70 -10.32 2.78
CA TYR A 150 -9.17 -11.61 2.24
C TYR A 150 -9.99 -11.39 0.97
N ILE A 151 -10.08 -12.45 0.14
CA ILE A 151 -10.90 -12.43 -1.07
C ILE A 151 -12.37 -12.56 -0.66
N LYS A 152 -13.18 -11.55 -0.97
CA LYS A 152 -14.63 -11.57 -0.74
C LYS A 152 -15.37 -12.29 -1.87
N TYR A 153 -14.93 -12.09 -3.11
CA TYR A 153 -15.44 -12.78 -4.28
C TYR A 153 -14.44 -12.77 -5.44
N ALA A 154 -14.48 -13.81 -6.26
CA ALA A 154 -13.77 -13.88 -7.54
C ALA A 154 -14.43 -12.96 -8.57
N ARG A 155 -13.66 -12.51 -9.56
CA ARG A 155 -14.09 -11.67 -10.68
C ARG A 155 -13.56 -12.28 -11.99
N PRO A 156 -14.16 -11.94 -13.14
CA PRO A 156 -13.64 -12.41 -14.43
C PRO A 156 -12.17 -12.03 -14.65
N VAL A 157 -11.48 -12.82 -15.49
CA VAL A 157 -10.09 -12.55 -15.92
C VAL A 157 -9.10 -12.55 -14.75
N ASP A 158 -9.16 -13.58 -13.90
CA ASP A 158 -8.26 -13.82 -12.75
C ASP A 158 -8.18 -12.66 -11.74
N LYS A 159 -9.21 -11.81 -11.73
CA LYS A 159 -9.35 -10.73 -10.76
C LYS A 159 -10.07 -11.21 -9.50
N VAL A 160 -9.81 -10.53 -8.40
CA VAL A 160 -10.41 -10.77 -7.10
C VAL A 160 -10.78 -9.45 -6.47
N TYR A 161 -11.93 -9.43 -5.80
CA TYR A 161 -12.29 -8.33 -4.92
C TYR A 161 -11.87 -8.67 -3.51
N LEU A 162 -11.05 -7.79 -2.95
CA LEU A 162 -10.53 -7.90 -1.62
C LEU A 162 -11.31 -7.01 -0.68
N THR A 163 -11.45 -7.48 0.55
CA THR A 163 -11.89 -6.65 1.66
C THR A 163 -10.94 -6.85 2.84
N GLY A 164 -10.68 -5.80 3.58
CA GLY A 164 -9.80 -5.78 4.74
C GLY A 164 -10.27 -4.75 5.75
N ASN A 165 -9.66 -4.75 6.92
CA ASN A 165 -10.00 -3.86 8.02
C ASN A 165 -8.76 -3.06 8.43
N TYR A 166 -8.91 -1.74 8.42
CA TYR A 166 -7.92 -0.82 8.95
C TYR A 166 -8.30 -0.40 10.36
N GLN A 167 -7.33 -0.49 11.25
CA GLN A 167 -7.42 0.01 12.61
C GLN A 167 -6.24 0.96 12.84
N LYS A 168 -6.53 2.19 13.27
CA LYS A 168 -5.50 3.14 13.66
C LYS A 168 -4.79 2.57 14.89
N LYS A 169 -3.54 2.15 14.74
CA LYS A 169 -2.70 1.74 15.87
C LYS A 169 -2.06 2.99 16.48
N SER A 170 -2.09 3.07 17.81
CA SER A 170 -1.49 4.19 18.58
C SER A 170 0.01 4.38 18.34
N LEU A 171 0.69 3.42 17.70
CA LEU A 171 2.13 3.46 17.41
C LEU A 171 2.50 4.34 16.20
N TYR A 172 1.51 4.87 15.48
CA TYR A 172 1.68 5.58 14.20
C TYR A 172 1.15 7.02 14.23
N THR A 173 1.11 7.64 15.42
CA THR A 173 0.39 8.89 15.71
C THR A 173 0.93 10.16 15.04
N ASP A 174 2.12 10.14 14.43
CA ASP A 174 2.77 11.37 13.93
C ASP A 174 2.90 11.41 12.40
N PHE A 175 2.13 10.62 11.66
CA PHE A 175 2.21 10.59 10.19
C PHE A 175 1.21 11.49 9.47
N ASP A 176 0.32 12.16 10.19
CA ASP A 176 -0.62 13.11 9.58
C ASP A 176 0.11 14.33 8.97
N GLU A 177 1.32 14.66 9.43
CA GLU A 177 2.18 15.72 8.88
C GLU A 177 3.00 15.30 7.64
N ILE A 178 2.99 14.01 7.29
CA ILE A 178 3.82 13.46 6.21
C ILE A 178 3.23 13.73 4.83
N ILE A 179 1.91 13.89 4.75
CA ILE A 179 1.18 14.09 3.49
C ILE A 179 0.83 15.57 3.34
N GLN A 180 1.16 16.14 2.19
CA GLN A 180 0.93 17.56 1.91
C GLN A 180 -0.21 17.76 0.93
N ALA A 181 -1.11 18.70 1.21
CA ALA A 181 -2.10 19.13 0.24
C ALA A 181 -1.40 19.77 -0.97
N TYR A 182 -1.88 19.43 -2.17
CA TYR A 182 -1.39 20.00 -3.43
C TYR A 182 -1.83 21.46 -3.58
#